data_AF-A0AAD9CHB4-F1
#
_entry.id   AF-A0AAD9CHB4-F1
#
_cell.length_a   1.000
_cell.length_b   1.000
_cell.length_c   1.000
_cell.angle_alpha   90.00
_cell.angle_beta   90.00
_cell.angle_gamma   90.00
#
_symmetry.space_group_name_H-M   'P 1'
#
loop_
_entity.id
_entity.type
_entity.pdbx_description
1 polymer ?
#
loop_
_entity_poly.entity_id
_entity_poly.type
_entity_poly.pdbx_seq_one_letter_code
_entity_poly.pdbx_strand_id
1 'polypeptide(L)'
;MNDRNKPVTLKIILVGNSGVGKSSFMNRFVNHRFTNLYRTTIGTDFLSKTVTMDGDTVNLQIWDTAGTERFQSLGTPLYRGAHSCLLVFDVTSRDSFSALEEWRKEFLIQGEPQDPDHFPFIVLGNKTDLSDRKVSGSKAQQWCSEIGAQYFEGSAKADLDVEKPFLTAARSGLQQYKKHTLENTGHFQITCEQPRETRNACEC
;
A
#
# COMPACT_ATOMS: atom_id res chain seq x y z
N MET A 1 1.33 -20.42 -25.18
CA MET A 1 0.86 -20.64 -23.80
C MET A 1 0.41 -19.29 -23.26
N ASN A 2 -0.86 -19.16 -22.86
CA ASN A 2 -1.48 -17.87 -22.50
C ASN A 2 -0.88 -17.32 -21.21
N ASP A 3 -0.19 -16.17 -21.29
CA ASP A 3 0.32 -15.40 -20.15
C ASP A 3 -0.80 -14.67 -19.35
N ARG A 4 -2.08 -14.90 -19.70
CA ARG A 4 -3.25 -14.19 -19.16
C ARG A 4 -3.75 -14.68 -17.79
N ASN A 5 -3.07 -15.61 -17.14
CA ASN A 5 -3.54 -16.19 -15.87
C ASN A 5 -2.48 -16.23 -14.77
N LYS A 6 -1.41 -15.42 -14.88
CA LYS A 6 -0.47 -15.25 -13.77
C LYS A 6 -1.13 -14.41 -12.67
N PRO A 7 -1.16 -14.89 -11.42
CA PRO A 7 -1.72 -14.12 -10.32
C PRO A 7 -0.94 -12.82 -10.13
N VAL A 8 -1.67 -11.70 -10.09
CA VAL A 8 -1.06 -10.38 -9.85
C VAL A 8 -0.64 -10.31 -8.38
N THR A 9 0.58 -9.88 -8.11
CA THR A 9 1.06 -9.69 -6.74
C THR A 9 1.09 -8.21 -6.42
N LEU A 10 0.36 -7.77 -5.40
CA LEU A 10 0.30 -6.38 -4.97
C LEU A 10 0.91 -6.24 -3.57
N LYS A 11 1.77 -5.24 -3.42
CA LYS A 11 2.43 -4.90 -2.17
C LYS A 11 1.68 -3.75 -1.49
N ILE A 12 1.20 -3.99 -0.27
CA ILE A 12 0.51 -3.02 0.59
C ILE A 12 1.41 -2.74 1.79
N ILE A 13 1.75 -1.48 2.05
CA ILE A 13 2.53 -1.07 3.22
C ILE A 13 1.61 -0.44 4.27
N LEU A 14 1.81 -0.75 5.55
CA LEU A 14 1.13 -0.08 6.66
C LEU A 14 2.13 0.83 7.38
N VAL A 15 1.90 2.14 7.37
CA VAL A 15 2.71 3.11 8.14
C VAL A 15 1.86 3.86 9.15
N GLY A 16 2.50 4.40 10.19
CA GLY A 16 1.81 5.00 11.32
C GLY A 16 2.62 4.83 12.60
N ASN A 17 2.36 5.65 13.61
CA ASN A 17 3.13 5.63 14.85
C ASN A 17 3.14 4.23 15.50
N SER A 18 4.17 3.96 16.30
CA SER A 18 4.18 2.78 17.16
C SER A 18 2.94 2.75 18.06
N GLY A 19 2.37 1.56 18.29
CA GLY A 19 1.21 1.39 19.17
C GLY A 19 -0.17 1.72 18.58
N VAL A 20 -0.28 2.25 17.36
CA VAL A 20 -1.59 2.54 16.73
C VAL A 20 -2.36 1.28 16.33
N GLY A 21 -1.68 0.12 16.25
CA GLY A 21 -2.30 -1.19 16.04
C GLY A 21 -2.18 -1.75 14.61
N LYS A 22 -1.21 -1.30 13.82
CA LYS A 22 -0.93 -1.79 12.45
C LYS A 22 -0.82 -3.32 12.38
N SER A 23 0.06 -3.90 13.18
CA SER A 23 0.28 -5.35 13.26
C SER A 23 -0.96 -6.13 13.68
N SER A 24 -1.74 -5.57 14.61
CA SER A 24 -2.99 -6.18 15.06
C SER A 24 -4.05 -6.15 13.97
N PHE A 25 -4.14 -5.04 13.22
CA PHE A 25 -5.10 -4.87 12.13
C PHE A 25 -4.75 -5.78 10.94
N MET A 26 -3.47 -5.87 10.58
CA MET A 26 -2.95 -6.82 9.59
C MET A 26 -3.24 -8.27 9.98
N ASN A 27 -2.91 -8.66 11.22
CA ASN A 27 -3.19 -10.01 11.72
C ASN A 27 -4.69 -10.32 11.77
N ARG A 28 -5.52 -9.33 12.11
CA ARG A 28 -6.97 -9.51 12.10
C ARG A 28 -7.47 -9.78 10.69
N PHE A 29 -7.02 -9.02 9.70
CA PHE A 29 -7.39 -9.23 8.31
C PHE A 29 -6.92 -10.57 7.74
N VAL A 30 -5.67 -10.96 8.01
CA VAL A 30 -5.07 -12.15 7.39
C VAL A 30 -5.41 -13.43 8.14
N ASN A 31 -5.22 -13.42 9.45
CA ASN A 31 -5.28 -14.62 10.28
C ASN A 31 -6.58 -14.72 11.10
N HIS A 32 -7.46 -13.72 11.04
CA HIS A 32 -8.65 -13.62 11.91
C HIS A 32 -8.32 -13.70 13.41
N ARG A 33 -7.12 -13.23 13.79
CA ARG A 33 -6.60 -13.30 15.16
C ARG A 33 -6.29 -11.93 15.73
N PHE A 34 -6.49 -11.81 17.04
CA PHE A 34 -6.11 -10.64 17.83
C PHE A 34 -5.50 -11.10 19.17
N THR A 35 -4.54 -10.34 19.68
CA THR A 35 -3.92 -10.56 20.99
C THR A 35 -3.85 -9.25 21.75
N ASN A 36 -4.17 -9.30 23.05
CA ASN A 36 -4.00 -8.15 23.95
C ASN A 36 -2.53 -7.93 24.36
N LEU A 37 -1.64 -8.89 24.07
CA LEU A 37 -0.22 -8.74 24.38
C LEU A 37 0.40 -7.73 23.42
N TYR A 38 0.67 -6.54 23.93
CA TYR A 38 1.44 -5.55 23.19
C TYR A 38 2.87 -6.08 22.98
N ARG A 39 3.23 -6.31 21.72
CA ARG A 39 4.60 -6.58 21.29
C ARG A 39 4.97 -5.52 20.27
N THR A 40 5.98 -4.72 20.57
CA THR A 40 6.56 -3.80 19.60
C THR A 40 7.12 -4.62 18.44
N THR A 41 6.69 -4.32 17.21
CA THR A 41 7.31 -4.92 16.02
C THR A 41 8.78 -4.47 15.98
N ILE A 42 9.70 -5.43 15.87
CA ILE A 42 11.12 -5.14 15.70
C ILE A 42 11.39 -5.20 14.20
N GLY A 43 11.68 -4.05 13.58
CA GLY A 43 11.84 -3.96 12.13
C GLY A 43 10.49 -4.07 11.41
N THR A 44 10.37 -5.06 10.51
CA THR A 44 9.21 -5.25 9.63
C THR A 44 8.75 -6.69 9.62
N ASP A 45 7.43 -6.87 9.59
CA ASP A 45 6.78 -8.18 9.46
C ASP A 45 5.95 -8.19 8.16
N PHE A 46 5.72 -9.37 7.59
CA PHE A 46 4.91 -9.48 6.37
C PHE A 46 3.96 -10.68 6.44
N LEU A 47 2.75 -10.48 5.94
CA LEU A 47 1.76 -11.54 5.76
C LEU A 47 1.21 -11.50 4.33
N SER A 48 0.85 -12.68 3.81
CA SER A 48 0.26 -12.80 2.48
C SER A 48 -1.18 -13.28 2.55
N LYS A 49 -2.06 -12.71 1.72
CA LYS A 49 -3.45 -13.16 1.55
C LYS A 49 -3.85 -13.11 0.08
N THR A 50 -4.36 -14.22 -0.43
CA THR A 50 -4.92 -14.26 -1.79
C THR A 50 -6.39 -13.84 -1.76
N VAL A 51 -6.77 -12.93 -2.65
CA VAL A 51 -8.14 -12.45 -2.82
C VAL A 51 -8.52 -12.51 -4.30
N THR A 52 -9.81 -12.72 -4.58
CA THR A 52 -10.35 -12.63 -5.95
C THR A 52 -11.04 -11.29 -6.11
N MET A 53 -10.60 -10.49 -7.08
CA MET A 53 -11.11 -9.13 -7.30
C MET A 53 -11.18 -8.85 -8.80
N ASP A 54 -12.34 -8.36 -9.27
CA ASP A 54 -12.56 -8.00 -10.68
C ASP A 54 -12.23 -9.13 -11.69
N GLY A 55 -12.44 -10.38 -11.28
CA GLY A 55 -12.13 -11.58 -12.06
C GLY A 55 -10.68 -12.06 -11.98
N ASP A 56 -9.80 -11.28 -11.35
CA ASP A 56 -8.38 -11.64 -11.17
C ASP A 56 -8.13 -12.30 -9.82
N THR A 57 -7.18 -13.22 -9.78
CA THR A 57 -6.58 -13.70 -8.54
C THR A 57 -5.41 -12.81 -8.16
N VAL A 58 -5.52 -12.15 -7.02
CA VAL A 58 -4.54 -11.18 -6.53
C VAL A 58 -3.91 -11.69 -5.24
N ASN A 59 -2.58 -11.81 -5.23
CA ASN A 59 -1.81 -12.11 -4.03
C ASN A 59 -1.39 -10.80 -3.35
N LEU A 60 -1.98 -10.50 -2.19
CA LEU A 60 -1.63 -9.34 -1.39
C LEU A 60 -0.44 -9.69 -0.50
N GLN A 61 0.66 -8.96 -0.67
CA GLN A 61 1.78 -8.93 0.27
C GLN A 61 1.62 -7.71 1.16
N ILE A 62 1.33 -7.93 2.43
CA ILE A 62 1.01 -6.88 3.39
C ILE A 62 2.19 -6.74 4.34
N TRP A 63 2.79 -5.56 4.35
CA TRP A 63 4.00 -5.26 5.10
C TRP A 63 3.66 -4.35 6.28
N ASP A 64 3.85 -4.86 7.48
CA ASP A 64 3.72 -4.13 8.73
C ASP A 64 5.07 -3.53 9.15
N THR A 65 5.02 -2.32 9.69
CA THR A 65 6.20 -1.60 10.20
C THR A 65 6.09 -1.38 11.71
N ALA A 66 7.22 -1.27 12.41
CA ALA A 66 7.30 -0.90 13.82
C ALA A 66 6.63 0.45 14.13
N GLY A 67 6.64 1.39 13.19
CA GLY A 67 6.17 2.75 13.41
C GLY A 67 7.18 3.64 14.12
N THR A 68 8.46 3.25 14.10
CA THR A 68 9.62 4.05 14.52
C THR A 68 10.59 4.29 13.37
N GLU A 69 10.26 3.84 12.15
CA GLU A 69 11.15 3.87 10.98
C GLU A 69 11.59 5.29 10.61
N ARG A 70 10.78 6.31 10.93
CA ARG A 70 11.11 7.75 10.83
C ARG A 70 12.52 8.12 11.28
N PHE A 71 13.09 7.37 12.22
CA PHE A 71 14.34 7.69 12.88
C PHE A 71 15.48 6.74 12.54
N GLN A 72 15.31 5.81 11.59
CA GLN A 72 16.33 4.82 11.24
C GLN A 72 16.65 4.87 9.75
N SER A 73 17.94 4.98 9.41
CA SER A 73 18.52 4.99 8.05
C SER A 73 18.31 3.67 7.26
N LEU A 74 17.41 2.79 7.72
CA LEU A 74 17.17 1.45 7.20
C LEU A 74 15.86 1.33 6.38
N GLY A 75 15.05 2.40 6.28
CA GLY A 75 13.69 2.37 5.70
C GLY A 75 13.58 2.31 4.17
N THR A 76 14.62 2.67 3.41
CA THR A 76 14.53 2.89 1.95
C THR A 76 14.11 1.66 1.12
N PRO A 77 14.58 0.41 1.38
CA PRO A 77 14.17 -0.75 0.58
C PRO A 77 12.71 -1.17 0.82
N LEU A 78 12.13 -0.79 1.97
CA LEU A 78 10.83 -1.30 2.38
C LEU A 78 9.70 -0.70 1.56
N TYR A 79 9.70 0.61 1.31
CA TYR A 79 8.58 1.27 0.64
C TYR A 79 8.58 1.07 -0.87
N ARG A 80 9.74 0.81 -1.48
CA ARG A 80 9.86 0.61 -2.93
C ARG A 80 8.99 -0.54 -3.43
N GLY A 81 8.37 -0.32 -4.59
CA GLY A 81 7.46 -1.29 -5.23
C GLY A 81 6.13 -1.48 -4.50
N ALA A 82 5.80 -0.62 -3.53
CA ALA A 82 4.46 -0.57 -2.97
C ALA A 82 3.45 -0.16 -4.05
N HIS A 83 2.29 -0.81 -4.05
CA HIS A 83 1.18 -0.54 -4.95
C HIS A 83 0.08 0.27 -4.25
N SER A 84 0.08 0.29 -2.92
CA SER A 84 -0.78 1.12 -2.08
C SER A 84 -0.19 1.24 -0.68
N CYS A 85 -0.62 2.25 0.07
CA CYS A 85 -0.17 2.50 1.43
C CYS A 85 -1.36 2.79 2.37
N LEU A 86 -1.39 2.11 3.51
CA LEU A 86 -2.34 2.38 4.59
C LEU A 86 -1.66 3.27 5.64
N LEU A 87 -2.19 4.48 5.81
CA LEU A 87 -1.84 5.44 6.85
C LEU A 87 -2.71 5.17 8.08
N VAL A 88 -2.15 4.54 9.10
CA VAL A 88 -2.90 4.07 10.27
C VAL A 88 -2.66 4.98 11.47
N PHE A 89 -3.75 5.40 12.11
CA PHE A 89 -3.71 6.14 13.37
C PHE A 89 -4.68 5.55 14.40
N ASP A 90 -4.54 5.98 15.64
CA ASP A 90 -5.43 5.62 16.74
C ASP A 90 -6.42 6.76 16.98
N VAL A 91 -7.73 6.47 16.91
CA VAL A 91 -8.77 7.50 17.10
C VAL A 91 -8.73 8.15 18.49
N THR A 92 -8.08 7.51 19.47
CA THR A 92 -7.86 8.06 20.82
C THR A 92 -6.55 8.84 20.97
N SER A 93 -5.76 9.00 19.91
CA SER A 93 -4.49 9.72 19.93
C SER A 93 -4.41 10.78 18.83
N ARG A 94 -4.55 12.05 19.22
CA ARG A 94 -4.40 13.19 18.30
C ARG A 94 -3.01 13.23 17.67
N ASP A 95 -1.98 12.91 18.44
CA ASP A 95 -0.59 12.95 17.96
C ASP A 95 -0.36 11.92 16.86
N SER A 96 -0.98 10.74 16.97
CA SER A 96 -0.89 9.70 15.93
C SER A 96 -1.53 10.15 14.61
N PHE A 97 -2.61 10.94 14.66
CA PHE A 97 -3.25 11.50 13.47
C PHE A 97 -2.44 12.65 12.88
N SER A 98 -1.98 13.60 13.70
CA SER A 98 -1.14 14.72 13.25
C SER A 98 0.14 14.24 12.58
N ALA A 99 0.70 13.13 13.04
CA ALA A 99 1.88 12.52 12.44
C ALA A 99 1.64 12.00 11.01
N LEU A 100 0.42 11.68 10.58
CA LEU A 100 0.20 11.01 9.29
C LEU A 100 0.75 11.80 8.08
N GLU A 101 0.77 13.13 8.15
CA GLU A 101 1.34 13.99 7.12
C GLU A 101 2.85 13.69 6.89
N GLU A 102 3.62 13.54 7.96
CA GLU A 102 5.03 13.16 7.85
C GLU A 102 5.21 11.71 7.40
N TRP A 103 4.34 10.78 7.81
CA TRP A 103 4.41 9.39 7.35
C TRP A 103 4.19 9.32 5.84
N ARG A 104 3.23 10.08 5.33
CA ARG A 104 2.96 10.20 3.90
C ARG A 104 4.15 10.80 3.15
N LYS A 105 4.70 11.92 3.63
CA LYS A 105 5.88 12.57 3.02
C LYS A 105 7.08 11.64 2.97
N GLU A 106 7.39 10.97 4.08
CA GLU A 106 8.48 10.01 4.15
C GLU A 106 8.29 8.86 3.15
N PHE A 107 7.08 8.30 3.10
CA PHE A 107 6.75 7.24 2.14
C PHE A 107 6.97 7.70 0.68
N LEU A 108 6.53 8.91 0.33
CA LEU A 108 6.70 9.44 -1.02
C LEU A 108 8.18 9.66 -1.38
N ILE A 109 8.98 10.17 -0.44
CA ILE A 109 10.42 10.41 -0.64
C ILE A 109 11.20 9.09 -0.78
N GLN A 110 10.92 8.12 0.09
CA GLN A 110 11.71 6.89 0.20
C GLN A 110 11.19 5.77 -0.72
N GLY A 111 9.89 5.74 -0.99
CA GLY A 111 9.24 4.75 -1.84
C GLY A 111 9.34 5.05 -3.33
N GLU A 112 9.53 6.32 -3.70
CA GLU A 112 9.68 6.80 -5.07
C GLU A 112 8.61 6.18 -6.02
N PRO A 113 7.31 6.28 -5.70
CA PRO A 113 6.26 5.69 -6.53
C PRO A 113 6.26 6.32 -7.93
N GLN A 114 5.87 5.55 -8.95
CA GLN A 114 5.87 6.00 -10.34
C GLN A 114 4.93 7.18 -10.60
N ASP A 115 3.79 7.22 -9.91
CA ASP A 115 2.80 8.30 -9.98
C ASP A 115 2.49 8.81 -8.55
N PRO A 116 3.35 9.68 -7.97
CA PRO A 116 3.20 10.16 -6.60
C PRO A 116 1.90 10.92 -6.33
N ASP A 117 1.42 11.67 -7.31
CA ASP A 117 0.24 12.53 -7.18
C ASP A 117 -1.06 11.74 -7.11
N HIS A 118 -1.08 10.57 -7.74
CA HIS A 118 -2.25 9.68 -7.73
C HIS A 118 -2.04 8.42 -6.87
N PHE A 119 -0.90 8.28 -6.18
CA PHE A 119 -0.58 7.05 -5.46
C PHE A 119 -1.68 6.65 -4.44
N PRO A 120 -2.08 5.35 -4.34
CA PRO A 120 -3.24 4.96 -3.56
C PRO A 120 -2.93 4.97 -2.06
N PHE A 121 -3.31 6.07 -1.41
CA PHE A 121 -3.33 6.16 0.05
C PHE A 121 -4.71 5.86 0.61
N ILE A 122 -4.74 5.01 1.63
CA ILE A 122 -5.92 4.73 2.45
C ILE A 122 -5.62 5.15 3.88
N VAL A 123 -6.48 5.95 4.49
CA VAL A 123 -6.33 6.37 5.88
C VAL A 123 -7.25 5.53 6.76
N LEU A 124 -6.70 4.97 7.83
CA LEU A 124 -7.39 4.09 8.75
C LEU A 124 -7.34 4.65 10.18
N GLY A 125 -8.50 5.01 10.71
CA GLY A 125 -8.70 5.27 12.14
C GLY A 125 -9.00 3.99 12.88
N ASN A 126 -8.00 3.43 13.58
CA ASN A 126 -8.15 2.21 14.36
C ASN A 126 -8.59 2.50 15.81
N LYS A 127 -8.99 1.43 16.52
CA LYS A 127 -9.41 1.42 17.94
C LYS A 127 -10.72 2.15 18.20
N THR A 128 -11.65 2.06 17.26
CA THR A 128 -13.01 2.61 17.42
C THR A 128 -13.82 1.97 18.55
N ASP A 129 -13.37 0.83 19.07
CA ASP A 129 -13.94 0.19 20.27
C ASP A 129 -13.66 0.97 21.56
N LEU A 130 -12.75 1.96 21.55
CA LEU A 130 -12.43 2.79 22.69
C LEU A 130 -13.28 4.08 22.71
N SER A 131 -13.77 4.45 23.89
CA SER A 131 -14.66 5.60 24.08
C SER A 131 -13.96 6.96 24.11
N ASP A 132 -12.65 7.01 24.44
CA ASP A 132 -11.89 8.27 24.60
C ASP A 132 -11.38 8.83 23.25
N ARG A 133 -12.30 9.02 22.30
CA ARG A 133 -11.97 9.54 20.97
C ARG A 133 -11.42 10.96 21.05
N LYS A 134 -10.24 11.19 20.45
CA LYS A 134 -9.58 12.51 20.33
C LYS A 134 -9.61 13.09 18.92
N VAL A 135 -9.96 12.27 17.92
CA VAL A 135 -10.07 12.66 16.50
C VAL A 135 -11.46 12.32 15.99
N SER A 136 -12.21 13.33 15.54
CA SER A 136 -13.53 13.11 14.94
C SER A 136 -13.40 12.53 13.53
N GLY A 137 -14.35 11.67 13.15
CA GLY A 137 -14.40 11.14 11.79
C GLY A 137 -14.51 12.24 10.73
N SER A 138 -15.21 13.34 11.04
CA SER A 138 -15.30 14.51 10.15
C SER A 138 -13.94 15.18 9.89
N LYS A 139 -13.11 15.33 10.93
CA LYS A 139 -11.77 15.92 10.79
C LYS A 139 -10.85 15.02 9.96
N ALA A 140 -10.90 13.71 10.22
CA ALA A 140 -10.12 12.75 9.45
C ALA A 140 -10.56 12.71 7.99
N GLN A 141 -11.88 12.65 7.72
CA GLN A 141 -12.45 12.68 6.38
C GLN A 141 -12.07 13.94 5.59
N GLN A 142 -12.07 15.11 6.26
CA GLN A 142 -11.66 16.38 5.63
C GLN A 142 -10.21 16.29 5.15
N TRP A 143 -9.27 15.92 6.03
CA TRP A 143 -7.87 15.78 5.66
C TRP A 143 -7.66 14.73 4.55
N CYS A 144 -8.38 13.62 4.60
CA CYS A 144 -8.33 12.61 3.54
C CYS A 144 -8.75 13.18 2.18
N SER A 145 -9.77 14.04 2.16
CA SER A 145 -10.22 14.71 0.93
C SER A 145 -9.18 15.68 0.38
N GLU A 146 -8.44 16.37 1.26
CA GLU A 146 -7.36 17.29 0.87
C GLU A 146 -6.18 16.56 0.22
N ILE A 147 -5.87 15.33 0.67
CA ILE A 147 -4.76 14.53 0.14
C ILE A 147 -5.17 13.51 -0.94
N GLY A 148 -6.46 13.46 -1.31
CA GLY A 148 -6.98 12.49 -2.28
C GLY A 148 -7.03 11.04 -1.78
N ALA A 149 -7.09 10.82 -0.47
CA ALA A 149 -7.14 9.50 0.15
C ALA A 149 -8.58 9.10 0.55
N GLN A 150 -8.83 7.79 0.62
CA GLN A 150 -10.08 7.27 1.19
C GLN A 150 -9.92 7.03 2.69
N TYR A 151 -10.96 7.36 3.45
CA TYR A 151 -10.98 7.20 4.90
C TYR A 151 -11.84 6.01 5.33
N PHE A 152 -11.31 5.23 6.26
CA PHE A 152 -12.05 4.18 6.96
C PHE A 152 -11.78 4.24 8.46
N GLU A 153 -12.76 3.75 9.21
CA GLU A 153 -12.66 3.52 10.64
C GLU A 153 -12.83 2.03 10.93
N GLY A 154 -12.16 1.52 11.96
CA GLY A 154 -12.28 0.12 12.34
C GLY A 154 -11.67 -0.21 13.69
N SER A 155 -11.83 -1.46 14.10
CA SER A 155 -11.20 -2.00 15.30
C SER A 155 -10.66 -3.39 15.04
N ALA A 156 -9.33 -3.54 15.13
CA ALA A 156 -8.69 -4.85 15.12
C ALA A 156 -9.17 -5.74 16.30
N LYS A 157 -9.46 -5.13 17.44
CA LYS A 157 -9.88 -5.83 18.67
C LYS A 157 -11.29 -6.37 18.55
N ALA A 158 -12.24 -5.51 18.15
CA ALA A 158 -13.64 -5.85 18.01
C ALA A 158 -14.00 -6.47 16.65
N ASP A 159 -13.02 -6.61 15.74
CA ASP A 159 -13.22 -7.10 14.37
C ASP A 159 -14.24 -6.29 13.58
N LEU A 160 -14.14 -4.96 13.68
CA LEU A 160 -15.05 -4.01 13.04
C LEU A 160 -14.38 -3.39 11.81
N ASP A 161 -15.04 -3.52 10.65
CA ASP A 161 -14.66 -2.89 9.38
C ASP A 161 -13.19 -3.13 8.96
N VAL A 162 -12.65 -4.31 9.28
CA VAL A 162 -11.24 -4.65 9.03
C VAL A 162 -10.95 -4.91 7.55
N GLU A 163 -11.89 -5.49 6.81
CA GLU A 163 -11.67 -5.94 5.44
C GLU A 163 -11.68 -4.80 4.41
N LYS A 164 -12.60 -3.83 4.58
CA LYS A 164 -12.83 -2.75 3.60
C LYS A 164 -11.57 -1.93 3.26
N PRO A 165 -10.73 -1.52 4.23
CA PRO A 165 -9.51 -0.76 3.94
C PRO A 165 -8.54 -1.54 3.03
N PHE A 166 -8.31 -2.83 3.30
CA PHE A 166 -7.38 -3.66 2.52
C PHE A 166 -7.90 -3.96 1.13
N LEU A 167 -9.19 -4.29 0.98
CA LEU A 167 -9.76 -4.53 -0.33
C LEU A 167 -9.79 -3.25 -1.18
N THR A 168 -10.03 -2.10 -0.56
CA THR A 168 -9.98 -0.81 -1.28
C THR A 168 -8.56 -0.52 -1.74
N ALA A 169 -7.55 -0.69 -0.87
CA ALA A 169 -6.14 -0.55 -1.23
C ALA A 169 -5.73 -1.51 -2.36
N ALA A 170 -6.15 -2.77 -2.29
CA ALA A 170 -5.91 -3.78 -3.31
C ALA A 170 -6.52 -3.40 -4.66
N ARG A 171 -7.79 -2.95 -4.67
CA ARG A 171 -8.47 -2.54 -5.91
C ARG A 171 -7.78 -1.33 -6.55
N SER A 172 -7.49 -0.29 -5.78
CA SER A 172 -6.82 0.91 -6.29
C SER A 172 -5.40 0.61 -6.78
N GLY A 173 -4.66 -0.22 -6.05
CA GLY A 173 -3.34 -0.70 -6.48
C GLY A 173 -3.39 -1.55 -7.76
N LEU A 174 -4.41 -2.41 -7.91
CA LEU A 174 -4.61 -3.22 -9.12
C LEU A 174 -4.90 -2.35 -10.35
N GLN A 175 -5.75 -1.32 -10.17
CA GLN A 175 -6.10 -0.38 -11.25
C GLN A 175 -4.86 0.35 -11.76
N GLN A 176 -4.01 0.86 -10.87
CA GLN A 176 -2.76 1.51 -11.25
C GLN A 176 -1.77 0.54 -11.87
N TYR A 177 -1.61 -0.66 -11.30
CA TYR A 177 -0.76 -1.70 -11.85
C TYR A 177 -1.13 -2.03 -13.30
N LYS A 178 -2.43 -2.18 -13.59
CA LYS A 178 -2.94 -2.43 -14.95
C LYS A 178 -2.70 -1.25 -15.88
N LYS A 179 -2.95 -0.01 -15.42
CA LYS A 179 -2.70 1.21 -16.20
C LYS A 179 -1.24 1.27 -16.67
N HIS A 180 -0.29 1.14 -15.75
CA HIS A 180 1.14 1.18 -16.08
C HIS A 180 1.60 0.01 -16.93
N THR A 181 1.06 -1.19 -16.70
CA THR A 181 1.40 -2.36 -17.54
C THR A 181 0.92 -2.17 -18.97
N LEU A 182 -0.29 -1.64 -19.16
CA LEU A 182 -0.85 -1.37 -20.49
C LEU A 182 -0.08 -0.26 -21.23
N GLU A 183 0.24 0.85 -20.54
CA GLU A 183 1.02 1.96 -21.10
C GLU A 183 2.42 1.53 -21.55
N ASN A 184 3.10 0.72 -20.74
CA ASN A 184 4.45 0.22 -21.06
C ASN A 184 4.45 -0.80 -22.21
N THR A 185 3.36 -1.54 -22.41
CA THR A 185 3.23 -2.48 -23.53
C THR A 185 2.89 -1.76 -24.85
N GLY A 186 2.25 -0.59 -24.77
CA GLY A 186 1.89 0.24 -25.95
C GLY A 186 3.06 0.98 -26.60
N HIS A 187 4.22 1.10 -25.92
CA HIS A 187 5.38 1.83 -26.44
C HIS A 187 6.43 0.94 -27.13
N PHE A 188 6.18 -0.35 -27.28
CA PHE A 188 7.04 -1.30 -28.01
C PHE A 188 6.57 -1.51 -29.46
N GLN A 189 6.44 -0.43 -30.24
CA GLN A 189 6.59 -0.49 -31.70
C GLN A 189 7.97 0.07 -32.04
N ILE A 190 9.01 -0.69 -31.70
CA ILE A 190 10.31 -0.51 -32.36
C ILE A 190 10.11 -1.05 -33.77
N THR A 191 9.99 -0.16 -34.74
CA THR A 191 10.17 -0.49 -36.15
C THR A 191 11.56 -1.12 -36.30
N CYS A 192 11.60 -2.45 -36.38
CA CYS A 192 12.75 -3.16 -36.91
C CYS A 192 12.85 -2.83 -38.41
N GLU A 193 13.44 -1.68 -38.75
CA GLU A 193 14.08 -1.54 -40.05
C GLU A 193 15.41 -2.28 -39.97
N GLN A 194 15.41 -3.50 -40.51
CA GLN A 194 16.63 -4.24 -40.78
C GLN A 194 17.51 -3.39 -41.72
N PRO A 195 18.80 -3.15 -41.41
CA PRO A 195 19.71 -2.60 -42.39
C PRO A 195 19.81 -3.57 -43.56
N ARG A 196 19.42 -3.14 -44.76
CA ARG A 196 19.66 -3.91 -45.99
C ARG A 196 21.17 -4.07 -46.15
N GLU A 197 21.65 -5.32 -46.11
CA GLU A 197 22.98 -5.68 -46.54
C GLU A 197 23.18 -5.23 -48.01
N THR A 198 24.01 -4.21 -48.24
CA THR A 198 24.59 -3.97 -49.56
C THR A 198 25.72 -4.97 -49.75
N ARG A 199 25.44 -6.09 -50.42
CA ARG A 199 26.46 -6.93 -51.05
C ARG A 199 27.10 -6.12 -52.17
N ASN A 200 28.25 -5.50 -51.92
CA ASN A 200 29.13 -5.07 -52.99
C ASN A 200 29.95 -6.28 -53.44
N ALA A 201 29.53 -6.88 -54.54
CA ALA A 201 30.41 -7.60 -55.44
C ALA A 201 31.27 -6.57 -56.18
N CYS A 202 32.59 -6.79 -56.20
CA CYS A 202 33.44 -6.40 -57.32
C CYS A 202 34.69 -7.28 -57.30
N GLU A 203 34.73 -8.21 -58.27
CA GLU A 203 35.97 -8.74 -58.84
C GLU A 203 36.55 -7.69 -59.79
N CYS A 204 37.80 -7.29 -59.57
CA CYS A 204 38.88 -7.32 -60.55
C CYS A 204 40.22 -6.98 -59.90
#